data_AF-A0A9D1DTA5-F1
#
_entry.id   AF-A0A9D1DTA5-F1
#
_cell.length_a   1.000
_cell.length_b   1.000
_cell.length_c   1.000
_cell.angle_alpha   90.00
_cell.angle_beta   90.00
_cell.angle_gamma   90.00
#
_symmetry.space_group_name_H-M   'P 1'
#
loop_
_entity.id
_entity.type
_entity.pdbx_description
1 polymer ?
#
loop_
_entity_poly.entity_id
_entity_poly.type
_entity_poly.pdbx_seq_one_letter_code
_entity_poly.pdbx_strand_id
1 'polypeptide(L)'
;MAKIKNRFSEKAIITVHDNLLANLYQLNLSSVTVKVIDEEEYLINEISGRDYSIALIAKIPTDLLTVNNHVYKFSELSTQKQEEIFNLLKDNLYFSNVEILFCNILFDRYLKTDYDYDFSLTEFERDYRRRDKAKKIRISDVNYKRYVTTLNKLSKKEIIIDTKAKFRTQGVRNYGVNNLKTKQKLISFTSLYYKSENDIIFSYHFSQFGKVIKLSRRYSNILLPKFYQYRLNQSMKHVIAYFIAIEIFIRKDPHKKYSNSFMLDVNSIFQKVHYETRKGECKGYSLASKLDGFKSLPNKLRTYKMTLKYINEILADFVSNKTIYDYEVKYDYDETEDFQEKHQYDYDLDGNLIYNFALNDVGRDVDVSFLIYLDSPINHL
;
A
#
# COMPACT_ATOMS: atom_id res chain seq x y z
N MET A 1 0.27 -23.87 23.24
CA MET A 1 0.14 -22.56 22.55
C MET A 1 -1.13 -21.88 23.04
N ALA A 2 -1.03 -20.67 23.62
CA ALA A 2 -2.22 -19.92 24.03
C ALA A 2 -3.03 -19.50 22.79
N LYS A 3 -4.33 -19.82 22.74
CA LYS A 3 -5.24 -19.32 21.70
C LYS A 3 -5.21 -17.79 21.71
N ILE A 4 -4.82 -17.18 20.59
CA ILE A 4 -4.85 -15.71 20.45
C ILE A 4 -6.31 -15.31 20.27
N LYS A 5 -6.98 -14.88 21.34
CA LYS A 5 -8.37 -14.41 21.28
C LYS A 5 -8.43 -13.12 20.45
N ASN A 6 -9.30 -13.09 19.44
CA ASN A 6 -9.53 -11.89 18.63
C ASN A 6 -10.12 -10.79 19.53
N ARG A 7 -9.45 -9.62 19.59
CA ARG A 7 -9.86 -8.48 20.44
C ARG A 7 -10.85 -7.54 19.74
N PHE A 8 -11.13 -7.76 18.46
CA PHE A 8 -11.99 -6.91 17.65
C PHE A 8 -13.38 -7.54 17.53
N SER A 9 -14.42 -6.70 17.39
CA SER A 9 -15.76 -7.18 17.12
C SER A 9 -15.83 -7.87 15.76
N GLU A 10 -16.72 -8.85 15.60
CA GLU A 10 -16.86 -9.61 14.34
C GLU A 10 -17.14 -8.71 13.13
N LYS A 11 -17.76 -7.55 13.36
CA LYS A 11 -18.13 -6.57 12.32
C LYS A 11 -17.00 -5.60 11.95
N ALA A 12 -15.96 -5.45 12.77
CA ALA A 12 -14.86 -4.53 12.50
C ALA A 12 -13.95 -5.09 11.40
N ILE A 13 -13.55 -4.28 10.43
CA ILE A 13 -12.51 -4.68 9.46
C ILE A 13 -11.14 -4.45 10.10
N ILE A 14 -10.30 -5.47 10.10
CA ILE A 14 -8.95 -5.49 10.63
C ILE A 14 -7.97 -5.25 9.48
N THR A 15 -7.16 -4.22 9.62
CA THR A 15 -6.10 -3.86 8.69
C THR A 15 -4.75 -4.14 9.33
N VAL A 16 -3.84 -4.74 8.57
CA VAL A 16 -2.45 -4.94 8.98
C VAL A 16 -1.70 -3.61 8.83
N HIS A 17 -1.13 -3.09 9.91
CA HIS A 17 -0.30 -1.88 9.92
C HIS A 17 1.18 -2.22 10.15
N ASP A 18 1.54 -3.44 9.81
CA ASP A 18 2.87 -3.95 10.04
C ASP A 18 3.85 -3.47 8.95
N ASN A 19 5.00 -2.95 9.36
CA ASN A 19 6.02 -2.47 8.45
C ASN A 19 6.54 -3.53 7.48
N LEU A 20 6.48 -4.84 7.78
CA LEU A 20 6.82 -5.87 6.78
C LEU A 20 5.89 -5.80 5.56
N LEU A 21 4.57 -5.77 5.80
CA LEU A 21 3.59 -5.74 4.72
C LEU A 21 3.58 -4.38 4.02
N ALA A 22 3.66 -3.29 4.78
CA ALA A 22 3.76 -1.94 4.21
C ALA A 22 5.00 -1.79 3.33
N ASN A 23 6.14 -2.34 3.75
CA ASN A 23 7.38 -2.33 2.98
C ASN A 23 7.27 -3.17 1.69
N LEU A 24 6.56 -4.30 1.71
CA LEU A 24 6.27 -5.05 0.48
C LEU A 24 5.41 -4.24 -0.50
N TYR A 25 4.39 -3.54 0.01
CA TYR A 25 3.49 -2.74 -0.82
C TYR A 25 4.17 -1.54 -1.47
N GLN A 26 5.19 -0.95 -0.84
CA GLN A 26 5.90 0.22 -1.38
C GLN A 26 7.08 -0.11 -2.31
N LEU A 27 7.36 -1.40 -2.57
CA LEU A 27 8.45 -1.81 -3.45
C LEU A 27 8.29 -1.18 -4.85
N ASN A 28 9.32 -0.48 -5.32
CA ASN A 28 9.33 0.26 -6.58
C ASN A 28 10.22 -0.45 -7.59
N LEU A 29 9.76 -0.57 -8.85
CA LEU A 29 10.51 -1.24 -9.91
C LEU A 29 11.88 -0.62 -10.22
N SER A 30 12.11 0.65 -9.85
CA SER A 30 13.44 1.28 -9.98
C SER A 30 14.52 0.66 -9.09
N SER A 31 14.15 -0.15 -8.10
CA SER A 31 15.08 -0.75 -7.13
C SER A 31 15.34 -2.24 -7.38
N VAL A 32 14.88 -2.78 -8.51
CA VAL A 32 15.07 -4.20 -8.85
C VAL A 32 16.53 -4.48 -9.17
N THR A 33 17.06 -5.55 -8.60
CA THR A 33 18.43 -6.04 -8.84
C THR A 33 18.41 -7.51 -9.21
N VAL A 34 19.49 -8.00 -9.80
CA VAL A 34 19.69 -9.43 -10.08
C VAL A 34 20.52 -10.03 -8.95
N LYS A 35 20.11 -11.20 -8.42
CA LYS A 35 20.92 -11.99 -7.49
C LYS A 35 20.86 -13.47 -7.86
N VAL A 36 21.92 -14.19 -7.50
CA VAL A 36 21.97 -15.66 -7.59
C VAL A 36 21.59 -16.24 -6.23
N ILE A 37 20.63 -17.16 -6.22
CA ILE A 37 20.20 -17.91 -5.02
C ILE A 37 20.13 -19.38 -5.42
N ASP A 38 20.86 -20.24 -4.73
CA ASP A 38 20.91 -21.69 -5.01
C ASP A 38 21.18 -21.98 -6.51
N GLU A 39 22.23 -21.35 -7.06
CA GLU A 39 22.68 -21.47 -8.46
C GLU A 39 21.71 -20.92 -9.53
N GLU A 40 20.58 -20.34 -9.13
CA GLU A 40 19.57 -19.79 -10.04
C GLU A 40 19.54 -18.26 -9.99
N GLU A 41 19.33 -17.60 -11.14
CA GLU A 41 19.19 -16.14 -11.21
C GLU A 41 17.76 -15.68 -10.91
N TYR A 42 17.66 -14.64 -10.08
CA TYR A 42 16.40 -14.01 -9.69
C TYR A 42 16.47 -12.51 -9.91
N LEU A 43 15.37 -11.94 -10.40
CA LEU A 43 15.07 -10.53 -10.19
C LEU A 43 14.52 -10.36 -8.77
N ILE A 44 15.06 -9.40 -8.03
CA ILE A 44 14.72 -9.18 -6.62
C ILE A 44 14.42 -7.70 -6.41
N ASN A 45 13.26 -7.42 -5.84
CA ASN A 45 12.90 -6.11 -5.32
C ASN A 45 12.87 -6.18 -3.79
N GLU A 46 13.88 -5.61 -3.14
CA GLU A 46 14.13 -5.78 -1.72
C GLU A 46 14.12 -4.44 -0.98
N ILE A 47 13.64 -4.49 0.26
CA ILE A 47 13.76 -3.38 1.19
C ILE A 47 14.13 -3.88 2.59
N SER A 48 15.05 -3.16 3.22
CA SER A 48 15.52 -3.46 4.58
C SER A 48 14.94 -2.48 5.59
N GLY A 49 14.49 -3.02 6.73
CA GLY A 49 14.14 -2.27 7.92
C GLY A 49 15.19 -2.47 9.03
N ARG A 50 14.94 -1.88 10.21
CA ARG A 50 15.90 -1.84 11.33
C ARG A 50 16.40 -3.21 11.81
N ASP A 51 15.63 -4.28 11.61
CA ASP A 51 16.00 -5.65 12.03
C ASP A 51 15.42 -6.74 11.12
N TYR A 52 15.16 -6.42 9.85
CA TYR A 52 14.61 -7.36 8.88
C TYR A 52 14.90 -6.90 7.45
N SER A 53 14.86 -7.82 6.49
CA SER A 53 14.62 -7.50 5.09
C SER A 53 13.44 -8.29 4.56
N ILE A 54 12.77 -7.72 3.58
CA ILE A 54 11.68 -8.37 2.88
C ILE A 54 11.77 -8.05 1.40
N ALA A 55 11.54 -9.05 0.56
CA ALA A 55 11.69 -8.90 -0.87
C ALA A 55 10.59 -9.63 -1.64
N LEU A 56 10.23 -9.10 -2.80
CA LEU A 56 9.57 -9.85 -3.87
C LEU A 56 10.64 -10.42 -4.79
N ILE A 57 10.47 -11.67 -5.20
CA ILE A 57 11.40 -12.34 -6.11
C ILE A 57 10.67 -12.90 -7.34
N ALA A 58 11.37 -12.91 -8.46
CA ALA A 58 10.95 -13.59 -9.68
C ALA A 58 12.13 -14.37 -10.24
N LYS A 59 12.01 -15.70 -10.29
CA LYS A 59 12.98 -16.57 -10.94
C LYS A 59 13.08 -16.21 -12.42
N ILE A 60 14.30 -16.11 -12.93
CA ILE A 60 14.54 -15.97 -14.36
C ILE A 60 14.61 -17.40 -14.93
N PRO A 61 13.65 -17.82 -15.79
CA PRO A 61 13.71 -19.14 -16.40
C PRO A 61 14.96 -19.29 -17.26
N THR A 62 15.64 -20.44 -17.15
CA THR A 62 16.87 -20.75 -17.91
C THR A 62 16.66 -20.62 -19.43
N ASP A 63 15.47 -20.95 -19.92
CA ASP A 63 15.12 -20.80 -21.33
C ASP A 63 15.21 -19.34 -21.82
N LEU A 64 14.95 -18.36 -20.94
CA LEU A 64 15.07 -16.94 -21.29
C LEU A 64 16.53 -16.46 -21.31
N LEU A 65 17.42 -17.20 -20.64
CA LEU A 65 18.87 -16.95 -20.59
C LEU A 65 19.64 -17.68 -21.70
N THR A 66 18.96 -18.52 -22.48
CA THR A 66 19.59 -19.38 -23.49
C THR A 66 19.60 -18.68 -24.84
N VAL A 67 20.79 -18.51 -25.43
CA VAL A 67 20.99 -17.97 -26.78
C VAL A 67 21.85 -18.95 -27.56
N ASN A 68 21.38 -19.39 -28.73
CA ASN A 68 22.08 -20.39 -29.57
C ASN A 68 22.53 -21.63 -28.77
N ASN A 69 21.64 -22.19 -27.93
CA ASN A 69 21.88 -23.34 -27.04
C ASN A 69 22.97 -23.16 -25.96
N HIS A 70 23.42 -21.92 -25.72
CA HIS A 70 24.32 -21.59 -24.61
C HIS A 70 23.57 -20.78 -23.56
N VAL A 71 23.76 -21.12 -22.28
CA VAL A 71 23.16 -20.41 -21.15
C VAL A 71 24.11 -19.28 -20.74
N TYR A 72 23.60 -18.05 -20.74
CA TYR A 72 24.33 -16.85 -20.33
C TYR A 72 23.83 -16.36 -18.98
N LYS A 73 24.63 -15.55 -18.28
CA LYS A 73 24.11 -14.77 -17.13
C LYS A 73 23.24 -13.63 -17.64
N PHE A 74 22.27 -13.20 -16.83
CA PHE A 74 21.40 -12.07 -17.18
C PHE A 74 22.20 -10.82 -17.59
N SER A 75 23.28 -10.51 -16.86
CA SER A 75 24.14 -9.35 -17.13
C SER A 75 24.92 -9.44 -18.45
N GLU A 76 25.05 -10.64 -19.02
CA GLU A 76 25.79 -10.91 -20.27
C GLU A 76 24.85 -10.82 -21.50
N LEU A 77 23.54 -10.76 -21.29
CA LEU A 77 22.56 -10.59 -22.35
C LEU A 77 22.56 -9.17 -22.91
N SER A 78 22.09 -8.99 -24.14
CA SER A 78 21.87 -7.65 -24.71
C SER A 78 20.84 -6.86 -23.91
N THR A 79 20.96 -5.53 -23.89
CA THR A 79 20.01 -4.65 -23.18
C THR A 79 18.56 -4.91 -23.58
N GLN A 80 18.30 -5.12 -24.87
CA GLN A 80 16.97 -5.44 -25.38
C GLN A 80 16.41 -6.74 -24.77
N LYS A 81 17.26 -7.77 -24.64
CA LYS A 81 16.84 -9.05 -24.05
C LYS A 81 16.63 -8.93 -22.55
N GLN A 82 17.49 -8.18 -21.84
CA GLN A 82 17.31 -7.87 -20.42
C GLN A 82 15.97 -7.14 -20.17
N GLU A 83 15.63 -6.16 -21.01
CA GLU A 83 14.36 -5.44 -20.94
C GLU A 83 13.15 -6.34 -21.24
N GLU A 84 13.26 -7.25 -22.21
CA GLU A 84 12.21 -8.22 -22.51
C GLU A 84 11.91 -9.12 -21.29
N ILE A 85 12.96 -9.71 -20.71
CA ILE A 85 12.86 -10.56 -19.52
C ILE A 85 12.28 -9.77 -18.34
N PHE A 86 12.78 -8.55 -18.10
CA PHE A 86 12.26 -7.69 -17.05
C PHE A 86 10.76 -7.40 -17.26
N ASN A 87 10.33 -7.08 -18.48
CA ASN A 87 8.93 -6.80 -18.78
C ASN A 87 8.01 -8.01 -18.59
N LEU A 88 8.51 -9.23 -18.83
CA LEU A 88 7.78 -10.47 -18.57
C LEU A 88 7.60 -10.75 -17.08
N LEU A 89 8.58 -10.39 -16.24
CA LEU A 89 8.63 -10.77 -14.83
C LEU A 89 8.21 -9.65 -13.86
N LYS A 90 8.21 -8.39 -14.29
CA LYS A 90 8.01 -7.22 -13.40
C LYS A 90 6.73 -7.25 -12.58
N ASP A 91 5.64 -7.83 -13.08
CA ASP A 91 4.37 -7.92 -12.36
C ASP A 91 4.45 -8.80 -11.08
N ASN A 92 5.51 -9.62 -10.93
CA ASN A 92 5.79 -10.36 -9.71
C ASN A 92 6.60 -9.56 -8.68
N LEU A 93 7.16 -8.41 -9.07
CA LEU A 93 8.16 -7.64 -8.31
C LEU A 93 7.62 -6.36 -7.65
N TYR A 94 6.33 -6.09 -7.76
CA TYR A 94 5.63 -5.02 -7.03
C TYR A 94 4.17 -5.43 -6.77
N PHE A 95 3.44 -4.68 -5.95
CA PHE A 95 2.00 -4.82 -5.81
C PHE A 95 1.28 -3.68 -6.51
N SER A 96 0.32 -3.97 -7.38
CA SER A 96 -0.61 -2.96 -7.88
C SER A 96 -1.52 -2.42 -6.78
N ASN A 97 -2.10 -1.24 -6.97
CA ASN A 97 -3.03 -0.66 -5.99
C ASN A 97 -4.26 -1.56 -5.75
N VAL A 98 -4.68 -2.29 -6.79
CA VAL A 98 -5.78 -3.26 -6.70
C VAL A 98 -5.34 -4.51 -5.91
N GLU A 99 -4.13 -5.01 -6.13
CA GLU A 99 -3.57 -6.13 -5.36
C GLU A 99 -3.45 -5.79 -3.88
N ILE A 100 -3.02 -4.56 -3.52
CA ILE A 100 -2.95 -4.10 -2.13
C ILE A 100 -4.32 -4.15 -1.45
N LEU A 101 -5.36 -3.62 -2.10
CA LEU A 101 -6.73 -3.68 -1.61
C LEU A 101 -7.20 -5.13 -1.36
N PHE A 102 -6.94 -6.02 -2.32
CA PHE A 102 -7.34 -7.43 -2.23
C PHE A 102 -6.58 -8.13 -1.10
N CYS A 103 -5.27 -7.94 -1.04
CA CYS A 103 -4.42 -8.51 -0.01
C CYS A 103 -4.85 -8.05 1.39
N ASN A 104 -5.21 -6.77 1.56
CA ASN A 104 -5.75 -6.24 2.82
C ASN A 104 -7.09 -6.89 3.23
N ILE A 105 -7.97 -7.19 2.27
CA ILE A 105 -9.24 -7.90 2.54
C ILE A 105 -8.99 -9.35 2.94
N LEU A 106 -8.07 -10.03 2.25
CA LEU A 106 -7.69 -11.40 2.58
C LEU A 106 -7.02 -11.48 3.96
N PHE A 107 -6.21 -10.49 4.34
CA PHE A 107 -5.65 -10.42 5.69
C PHE A 107 -6.71 -10.20 6.77
N ASP A 108 -7.72 -9.35 6.54
CA ASP A 108 -8.83 -9.19 7.51
C ASP A 108 -9.50 -10.54 7.82
N ARG A 109 -9.83 -11.30 6.76
CA ARG A 109 -10.42 -12.63 6.90
C ARG A 109 -9.50 -13.59 7.61
N TYR A 110 -8.26 -13.70 7.17
CA TYR A 110 -7.24 -14.56 7.78
C TYR A 110 -7.02 -14.27 9.28
N LEU A 111 -7.08 -13.00 9.69
CA LEU A 111 -6.90 -12.61 11.10
C LEU A 111 -8.13 -12.90 11.97
N LYS A 112 -9.31 -13.00 11.37
CA LYS A 112 -10.56 -13.35 12.06
C LYS A 112 -10.79 -14.85 12.19
N THR A 113 -10.17 -15.66 11.34
CA THR A 113 -10.32 -17.12 11.35
C THR A 113 -9.08 -17.82 11.93
N ASP A 114 -9.31 -18.97 12.58
CA ASP A 114 -8.25 -19.78 13.17
C ASP A 114 -7.97 -21.08 12.40
N TYR A 115 -8.71 -21.35 11.32
CA TYR A 115 -8.66 -22.57 10.51
C TYR A 115 -8.85 -22.24 9.02
N ASP A 116 -8.52 -23.20 8.16
CA ASP A 116 -8.75 -23.11 6.72
C ASP A 116 -10.23 -22.87 6.44
N TYR A 117 -10.52 -21.79 5.73
CA TYR A 117 -11.89 -21.31 5.52
C TYR A 117 -12.12 -20.95 4.05
N ASP A 118 -13.28 -21.36 3.55
CA ASP A 118 -13.76 -21.10 2.21
C ASP A 118 -14.35 -19.69 2.08
N PHE A 119 -13.72 -18.87 1.26
CA PHE A 119 -14.13 -17.49 1.01
C PHE A 119 -14.60 -17.34 -0.45
N SER A 120 -15.76 -16.69 -0.65
CA SER A 120 -16.31 -16.50 -2.01
C SER A 120 -16.20 -15.07 -2.50
N LEU A 121 -16.20 -14.87 -3.83
CA LEU A 121 -16.23 -13.51 -4.40
C LEU A 121 -17.53 -12.76 -4.06
N THR A 122 -18.65 -13.47 -3.95
CA THR A 122 -19.90 -12.87 -3.44
C THR A 122 -19.73 -12.36 -2.00
N GLU A 123 -19.02 -13.10 -1.14
CA GLU A 123 -18.73 -12.66 0.23
C GLU A 123 -17.78 -11.45 0.23
N PHE A 124 -16.75 -11.48 -0.62
CA PHE A 124 -15.85 -10.35 -0.85
C PHE A 124 -16.64 -9.08 -1.20
N GLU A 125 -17.58 -9.19 -2.15
CA GLU A 125 -18.41 -8.06 -2.57
C GLU A 125 -19.33 -7.59 -1.43
N ARG A 126 -20.02 -8.54 -0.77
CA ARG A 126 -20.97 -8.27 0.33
C ARG A 126 -20.33 -7.48 1.46
N ASP A 127 -19.17 -7.95 1.91
CA ASP A 127 -18.64 -7.60 3.22
C ASP A 127 -17.66 -6.44 3.15
N TYR A 128 -17.05 -6.19 1.98
CA TYR A 128 -16.00 -5.16 1.82
C TYR A 128 -16.32 -4.10 0.79
N ARG A 129 -17.00 -4.45 -0.30
CA ARG A 129 -17.10 -3.58 -1.49
C ARG A 129 -18.41 -2.82 -1.55
N ARG A 130 -19.46 -3.40 -0.97
CA ARG A 130 -20.83 -2.93 -1.10
C ARG A 130 -21.18 -1.81 -0.13
N ARG A 131 -21.85 -0.77 -0.65
CA ARG A 131 -22.32 0.39 0.13
C ARG A 131 -23.74 0.24 0.67
N ASP A 132 -24.63 -0.35 -0.13
CA ASP A 132 -26.04 -0.55 0.20
C ASP A 132 -26.30 -2.03 0.46
N LYS A 133 -26.77 -2.43 1.65
CA LYS A 133 -26.96 -3.84 2.04
C LYS A 133 -28.26 -4.48 1.52
N ALA A 134 -29.22 -3.72 0.97
CA ALA A 134 -30.58 -4.21 0.69
C ALA A 134 -30.76 -5.01 -0.63
N LYS A 135 -30.09 -4.62 -1.72
CA LYS A 135 -30.10 -5.33 -3.02
C LYS A 135 -29.53 -6.77 -2.99
N LYS A 136 -29.85 -7.59 -4.00
CA LYS A 136 -29.16 -8.88 -4.23
C LYS A 136 -27.75 -8.64 -4.77
N ILE A 137 -26.77 -9.44 -4.35
CA ILE A 137 -25.39 -9.31 -4.85
C ILE A 137 -25.29 -9.94 -6.23
N ARG A 138 -24.76 -9.16 -7.19
CA ARG A 138 -24.40 -9.65 -8.51
C ARG A 138 -23.05 -9.05 -8.90
N ILE A 139 -22.09 -9.91 -9.19
CA ILE A 139 -20.78 -9.52 -9.71
C ILE A 139 -20.89 -9.46 -11.22
N SER A 140 -20.51 -8.33 -11.82
CA SER A 140 -20.45 -8.21 -13.28
C SER A 140 -19.26 -8.98 -13.84
N ASP A 141 -19.34 -9.46 -15.08
CA ASP A 141 -18.26 -10.21 -15.74
C ASP A 141 -16.93 -9.43 -15.73
N VAL A 142 -17.00 -8.10 -15.88
CA VAL A 142 -15.83 -7.22 -15.84
C VAL A 142 -15.17 -7.24 -14.45
N ASN A 143 -15.96 -7.16 -13.38
CA ASN A 143 -15.43 -7.24 -12.02
C ASN A 143 -14.95 -8.65 -11.69
N TYR A 144 -15.69 -9.68 -12.10
CA TYR A 144 -15.30 -11.07 -11.93
C TYR A 144 -13.93 -11.36 -12.57
N LYS A 145 -13.74 -11.00 -13.85
CA LYS A 145 -12.45 -11.14 -14.55
C LYS A 145 -11.33 -10.40 -13.82
N ARG A 146 -11.59 -9.18 -13.33
CA ARG A 146 -10.61 -8.42 -12.55
C ARG A 146 -10.28 -9.08 -11.21
N TYR A 147 -11.26 -9.63 -10.52
CA TYR A 147 -11.08 -10.29 -9.22
C TYR A 147 -10.22 -11.54 -9.39
N VAL A 148 -10.59 -12.43 -10.32
CA VAL A 148 -9.82 -13.63 -10.65
C VAL A 148 -8.41 -13.28 -11.10
N THR A 149 -8.25 -12.28 -11.99
CA THR A 149 -6.92 -11.83 -12.42
C THR A 149 -6.07 -11.34 -11.25
N THR A 150 -6.66 -10.59 -10.31
CA THR A 150 -5.94 -10.07 -9.14
C THR A 150 -5.52 -11.21 -8.20
N LEU A 151 -6.41 -12.14 -7.91
CA LEU A 151 -6.09 -13.33 -7.09
C LEU A 151 -4.98 -14.18 -7.73
N ASN A 152 -5.04 -14.38 -9.04
CA ASN A 152 -4.00 -15.10 -9.79
C ASN A 152 -2.65 -14.38 -9.80
N LYS A 153 -2.62 -13.04 -9.78
CA LYS A 153 -1.36 -12.30 -9.66
C LYS A 153 -0.79 -12.42 -8.25
N LEU A 154 -1.63 -12.30 -7.23
CA LEU A 154 -1.22 -12.48 -5.83
C LEU A 154 -0.63 -13.89 -5.59
N SER A 155 -1.23 -14.94 -6.16
CA SER A 155 -0.73 -16.33 -6.00
C SER A 155 0.60 -16.62 -6.68
N LYS A 156 1.00 -15.78 -7.65
CA LYS A 156 2.29 -15.88 -8.35
C LYS A 156 3.41 -15.13 -7.64
N LYS A 157 3.10 -14.24 -6.68
CA LYS A 157 4.13 -13.50 -5.96
C LYS A 157 4.85 -14.42 -4.97
N GLU A 158 6.16 -14.41 -5.04
CA GLU A 158 7.04 -15.07 -4.08
C GLU A 158 7.77 -14.02 -3.24
N ILE A 159 7.92 -14.32 -1.96
CA ILE A 159 8.54 -13.44 -0.99
C ILE A 159 9.72 -14.12 -0.31
N ILE A 160 10.75 -13.33 -0.02
CA ILE A 160 11.81 -13.66 0.92
C ILE A 160 11.62 -12.79 2.16
N ILE A 161 11.71 -13.41 3.33
CA ILE A 161 11.70 -12.74 4.62
C ILE A 161 12.97 -13.15 5.35
N ASP A 162 13.74 -12.17 5.80
CA ASP A 162 14.88 -12.36 6.69
C ASP A 162 14.69 -11.46 7.91
N THR A 163 14.70 -12.03 9.12
CA THR A 163 14.50 -11.28 10.37
C THR A 163 15.65 -11.55 11.33
N LYS A 164 16.12 -10.51 12.01
CA LYS A 164 17.25 -10.59 12.93
C LYS A 164 16.80 -10.91 14.36
N ALA A 165 17.76 -11.18 15.24
CA ALA A 165 17.50 -11.54 16.63
C ALA A 165 16.70 -10.50 17.42
N LYS A 166 16.79 -9.21 17.09
CA LYS A 166 16.06 -8.13 17.78
C LYS A 166 14.70 -7.81 17.16
N PHE A 167 14.34 -8.51 16.08
CA PHE A 167 13.12 -8.20 15.34
C PHE A 167 11.86 -8.37 16.18
N ARG A 168 11.17 -7.26 16.46
CA ARG A 168 9.98 -7.21 17.32
C ARG A 168 10.22 -7.74 18.74
N THR A 169 11.45 -7.75 19.23
CA THR A 169 11.74 -8.04 20.64
C THR A 169 11.41 -6.81 21.48
N GLN A 170 10.62 -6.97 22.55
CA GLN A 170 10.36 -5.92 23.53
C GLN A 170 10.69 -6.42 24.93
N GLY A 171 11.88 -6.06 25.43
CA GLY A 171 12.39 -6.58 26.71
C GLY A 171 12.51 -8.11 26.65
N VAL A 172 11.81 -8.80 27.56
CA VAL A 172 11.79 -10.28 27.63
C VAL A 172 10.77 -10.91 26.67
N ARG A 173 9.88 -10.11 26.05
CA ARG A 173 8.83 -10.63 25.16
C ARG A 173 9.42 -10.93 23.78
N ASN A 174 9.45 -12.22 23.45
CA ASN A 174 9.73 -12.76 22.12
C ASN A 174 8.41 -13.23 21.48
N TYR A 175 8.07 -12.69 20.32
CA TYR A 175 6.83 -13.06 19.60
C TYR A 175 7.00 -14.32 18.73
N GLY A 176 8.17 -14.95 18.74
CA GLY A 176 8.47 -16.16 17.97
C GLY A 176 8.65 -15.90 16.48
N VAL A 177 9.04 -14.67 16.10
CA VAL A 177 9.16 -14.22 14.71
C VAL A 177 10.57 -13.76 14.35
N ASN A 178 11.54 -14.02 15.23
CA ASN A 178 12.93 -13.63 15.15
C ASN A 178 13.77 -14.71 14.45
N ASN A 179 14.90 -14.33 13.84
CA ASN A 179 15.83 -15.27 13.18
C ASN A 179 15.15 -16.17 12.13
N LEU A 180 14.05 -15.70 11.54
CA LEU A 180 13.37 -16.37 10.44
C LEU A 180 14.04 -15.99 9.13
N LYS A 181 14.43 -16.99 8.36
CA LYS A 181 14.81 -16.86 6.95
C LYS A 181 13.94 -17.79 6.13
N THR A 182 13.05 -17.23 5.31
CA THR A 182 12.07 -18.02 4.55
C THR A 182 11.91 -17.50 3.13
N LYS A 183 11.89 -18.41 2.16
CA LYS A 183 11.45 -18.19 0.77
C LYS A 183 10.13 -18.96 0.59
N GLN A 184 9.07 -18.27 0.19
CA GLN A 184 7.74 -18.88 0.05
C GLN A 184 6.85 -18.07 -0.90
N LYS A 185 5.73 -18.67 -1.36
CA LYS A 185 4.65 -17.89 -1.98
C LYS A 185 4.03 -16.94 -0.96
N LEU A 186 3.64 -15.75 -1.42
CA LEU A 186 2.89 -14.79 -0.60
C LEU A 186 1.59 -15.42 -0.08
N ILE A 187 0.83 -16.00 -1.00
CA ILE A 187 -0.46 -16.65 -0.75
C ILE A 187 -0.56 -17.92 -1.59
N SER A 188 -1.06 -18.98 -0.98
CA SER A 188 -1.39 -20.24 -1.66
C SER A 188 -2.89 -20.47 -1.56
N PHE A 189 -3.52 -20.72 -2.71
CA PHE A 189 -4.92 -21.14 -2.80
C PHE A 189 -4.98 -22.67 -2.89
N THR A 190 -5.76 -23.31 -2.01
CA THR A 190 -5.77 -24.77 -1.83
C THR A 190 -7.05 -25.43 -2.34
N SER A 191 -8.17 -24.72 -2.31
CA SER A 191 -9.45 -25.17 -2.87
C SER A 191 -9.98 -24.10 -3.81
N LEU A 192 -10.53 -24.49 -4.97
CA LEU A 192 -11.16 -23.59 -5.93
C LEU A 192 -12.39 -24.27 -6.51
N TYR A 193 -13.56 -23.71 -6.27
CA TYR A 193 -14.83 -24.24 -6.74
C TYR A 193 -15.65 -23.14 -7.42
N TYR A 194 -16.26 -23.46 -8.55
CA TYR A 194 -17.24 -22.57 -9.19
C TYR A 194 -18.58 -22.71 -8.48
N LYS A 195 -19.06 -21.62 -7.87
CA LYS A 195 -20.39 -21.57 -7.25
C LYS A 195 -21.46 -21.13 -8.24
N SER A 196 -21.09 -20.22 -9.13
CA SER A 196 -21.92 -19.74 -10.25
C SER A 196 -21.02 -19.12 -11.33
N GLU A 197 -21.60 -18.71 -12.46
CA GLU A 197 -20.87 -18.11 -13.60
C GLU A 197 -19.87 -17.01 -13.20
N ASN A 198 -20.23 -16.17 -12.21
CA ASN A 198 -19.42 -15.05 -11.74
C ASN A 198 -19.05 -15.14 -10.24
N ASP A 199 -19.04 -16.34 -9.67
CA ASP A 199 -18.66 -16.54 -8.26
C ASP A 199 -17.83 -17.81 -8.09
N ILE A 200 -16.65 -17.65 -7.50
CA ILE A 200 -15.78 -18.75 -7.09
C ILE A 200 -15.67 -18.76 -5.57
N ILE A 201 -15.55 -19.95 -5.00
CA ILE A 201 -15.21 -20.20 -3.61
C ILE A 201 -13.76 -20.69 -3.58
N PHE A 202 -12.97 -20.17 -2.64
CA PHE A 202 -11.59 -20.59 -2.46
C PHE A 202 -11.14 -20.55 -1.00
N SER A 203 -10.32 -21.53 -0.62
CA SER A 203 -9.52 -21.49 0.60
C SER A 203 -8.10 -21.02 0.31
N TYR A 204 -7.46 -20.37 1.29
CA TYR A 204 -6.10 -19.86 1.14
C TYR A 204 -5.37 -19.71 2.48
N HIS A 205 -4.04 -19.62 2.40
CA HIS A 205 -3.19 -19.28 3.53
C HIS A 205 -2.00 -18.40 3.12
N PHE A 206 -1.49 -17.62 4.08
CA PHE A 206 -0.27 -16.81 3.95
C PHE A 206 0.99 -17.51 4.52
N SER A 207 0.89 -18.81 4.81
CA SER A 207 2.03 -19.64 5.28
C SER A 207 2.75 -19.03 6.49
N GLN A 208 4.09 -19.06 6.53
CA GLN A 208 4.86 -18.49 7.63
C GLN A 208 4.71 -16.97 7.71
N PHE A 209 4.50 -16.28 6.58
CA PHE A 209 4.29 -14.82 6.57
C PHE A 209 3.02 -14.43 7.33
N GLY A 210 1.93 -15.13 7.11
CA GLY A 210 0.68 -14.96 7.87
C GLY A 210 0.88 -15.13 9.37
N LYS A 211 1.62 -16.17 9.77
CA LYS A 211 1.96 -16.41 11.19
C LYS A 211 2.76 -15.26 11.77
N VAL A 212 3.76 -14.76 11.03
CA VAL A 212 4.56 -13.60 11.43
C VAL A 212 3.68 -12.38 11.65
N ILE A 213 2.77 -12.06 10.72
CA ILE A 213 1.82 -10.94 10.86
C ILE A 213 0.88 -11.13 12.06
N LYS A 214 0.27 -12.32 12.20
CA LYS A 214 -0.68 -12.64 13.30
C LYS A 214 -0.01 -12.56 14.68
N LEU A 215 1.20 -13.09 14.82
CA LEU A 215 1.96 -13.06 16.08
C LEU A 215 2.42 -11.65 16.46
N SER A 216 2.66 -10.79 15.48
CA SER A 216 3.21 -9.46 15.70
C SER A 216 2.20 -8.44 16.18
N ARG A 217 0.90 -8.75 16.06
CA ARG A 217 -0.22 -7.95 16.61
C ARG A 217 -0.23 -6.48 16.18
N ARG A 218 0.42 -6.16 15.06
CA ARG A 218 0.47 -4.83 14.44
C ARG A 218 -0.67 -4.68 13.44
N TYR A 219 -1.88 -4.86 13.92
CA TYR A 219 -3.11 -4.72 13.14
C TYR A 219 -4.20 -4.09 14.00
N SER A 220 -5.08 -3.32 13.35
CA SER A 220 -6.13 -2.53 14.01
C SER A 220 -7.32 -2.29 13.07
N ASN A 221 -8.38 -1.70 13.59
CA ASN A 221 -9.53 -1.24 12.82
C ASN A 221 -9.52 0.28 12.57
N ILE A 222 -8.36 0.93 12.63
CA ILE A 222 -8.18 2.37 12.39
C ILE A 222 -8.61 2.75 10.96
N LEU A 223 -8.31 1.91 9.97
CA LEU A 223 -8.74 2.15 8.59
C LEU A 223 -10.24 1.86 8.43
N LEU A 224 -10.99 2.89 8.06
CA LEU A 224 -12.44 2.83 8.02
C LEU A 224 -12.97 1.88 6.93
N PRO A 225 -14.08 1.14 7.18
CA PRO A 225 -14.67 0.23 6.19
C PRO A 225 -15.01 0.88 4.85
N LYS A 226 -15.40 2.17 4.84
CA LYS A 226 -15.70 2.92 3.62
C LYS A 226 -14.53 2.97 2.63
N PHE A 227 -13.28 2.88 3.09
CA PHE A 227 -12.12 2.88 2.22
C PHE A 227 -11.94 1.56 1.47
N TYR A 228 -12.50 0.46 1.97
CA TYR A 228 -12.59 -0.82 1.26
C TYR A 228 -13.70 -0.84 0.22
N GLN A 229 -14.63 0.12 0.25
CA GLN A 229 -15.76 0.26 -0.67
C GLN A 229 -15.48 1.20 -1.86
N TYR A 230 -14.25 1.70 -2.00
CA TYR A 230 -13.86 2.49 -3.18
C TYR A 230 -13.85 1.62 -4.43
N ARG A 231 -14.34 2.16 -5.55
CA ARG A 231 -14.34 1.41 -6.83
C ARG A 231 -12.91 1.01 -7.20
N LEU A 232 -12.74 -0.06 -8.00
CA LEU A 232 -11.39 -0.54 -8.37
C LEU A 232 -10.54 0.50 -9.09
N ASN A 233 -11.15 1.43 -9.82
CA ASN A 233 -10.46 2.55 -10.47
C ASN A 233 -10.08 3.68 -9.49
N GLN A 234 -10.43 3.56 -8.21
CA GLN A 234 -10.08 4.44 -7.11
C GLN A 234 -9.24 3.69 -6.07
N SER A 235 -8.65 2.55 -6.42
CA SER A 235 -7.81 1.75 -5.52
C SER A 235 -6.65 2.56 -4.93
N MET A 236 -6.05 3.47 -5.69
CA MET A 236 -5.02 4.38 -5.20
C MET A 236 -5.47 5.16 -3.95
N LYS A 237 -6.74 5.60 -3.89
CA LYS A 237 -7.29 6.29 -2.73
C LYS A 237 -7.35 5.37 -1.49
N HIS A 238 -7.63 4.07 -1.67
CA HIS A 238 -7.52 3.08 -0.60
C HIS A 238 -6.08 2.95 -0.11
N VAL A 239 -5.10 2.88 -1.01
CA VAL A 239 -3.68 2.72 -0.66
C VAL A 239 -3.14 3.95 0.08
N ILE A 240 -3.51 5.17 -0.34
CA ILE A 240 -3.20 6.40 0.39
C ILE A 240 -3.79 6.34 1.81
N ALA A 241 -5.07 5.96 1.95
CA ALA A 241 -5.71 5.84 3.25
C ALA A 241 -5.02 4.80 4.14
N TYR A 242 -4.59 3.67 3.55
CA TYR A 242 -3.84 2.63 4.24
C TYR A 242 -2.51 3.15 4.82
N PHE A 243 -1.72 3.89 4.04
CA PHE A 243 -0.45 4.44 4.54
C PHE A 243 -0.65 5.54 5.59
N ILE A 244 -1.66 6.41 5.44
CA ILE A 244 -2.02 7.38 6.48
C ILE A 244 -2.45 6.64 7.77
N ALA A 245 -3.25 5.58 7.66
CA ALA A 245 -3.66 4.78 8.81
C ALA A 245 -2.48 4.10 9.52
N ILE A 246 -1.42 3.71 8.81
CA ILE A 246 -0.19 3.21 9.42
C ILE A 246 0.49 4.29 10.25
N GLU A 247 0.65 5.50 9.71
CA GLU A 247 1.27 6.61 10.45
C GLU A 247 0.47 6.92 11.72
N ILE A 248 -0.86 6.99 11.63
CA ILE A 248 -1.75 7.16 12.79
C ILE A 248 -1.58 6.00 13.79
N PHE A 249 -1.58 4.75 13.33
CA PHE A 249 -1.41 3.57 14.17
C PHE A 249 -0.10 3.60 14.95
N ILE A 250 1.01 3.96 14.29
CA ILE A 250 2.33 4.04 14.92
C ILE A 250 2.35 5.14 15.98
N ARG A 251 1.74 6.30 15.70
CA ARG A 251 1.74 7.45 16.63
C ARG A 251 0.77 7.28 17.79
N LYS A 252 -0.31 6.51 17.64
CA LYS A 252 -1.22 6.12 18.72
C LYS A 252 -0.70 4.97 19.59
N ASP A 253 0.53 4.51 19.41
CA ASP A 253 1.12 3.45 20.24
C ASP A 253 1.29 3.94 21.70
N PRO A 254 0.53 3.39 22.67
CA PRO A 254 0.56 3.86 24.06
C PRO A 254 1.90 3.60 24.76
N HIS A 255 2.74 2.73 24.19
CA HIS A 255 4.07 2.44 24.74
C HIS A 255 5.13 3.45 24.32
N LYS A 256 4.81 4.38 23.42
CA LYS A 256 5.72 5.39 22.94
C LYS A 256 5.16 6.77 23.22
N LYS A 257 5.96 7.63 23.83
CA LYS A 257 5.62 9.05 24.03
C LYS A 257 5.83 9.79 22.71
N TYR A 258 4.81 9.82 21.88
CA TYR A 258 4.76 10.69 20.70
C TYR A 258 4.03 11.99 21.04
N SER A 259 4.29 13.04 20.25
CA SER A 259 3.47 14.25 20.26
C SER A 259 2.02 13.89 19.90
N ASN A 260 1.06 14.59 20.51
CA ASN A 260 -0.37 14.47 20.18
C ASN A 260 -0.70 15.01 18.78
N SER A 261 0.27 15.64 18.11
CA SER A 261 0.14 16.08 16.73
C SER A 261 1.38 15.74 15.89
N PHE A 262 1.19 15.66 14.58
CA PHE A 262 2.31 15.47 13.66
C PHE A 262 2.04 15.99 12.25
N MET A 263 3.10 16.47 11.60
CA MET A 263 3.09 16.73 10.17
C MET A 263 3.09 15.41 9.41
N LEU A 264 2.11 15.23 8.53
CA LEU A 264 2.09 14.14 7.56
C LEU A 264 3.16 14.40 6.51
N ASP A 265 4.10 13.46 6.38
CA ASP A 265 5.09 13.49 5.31
C ASP A 265 4.42 13.09 3.99
N VAL A 266 3.93 14.10 3.28
CA VAL A 266 3.26 13.96 2.00
C VAL A 266 4.19 13.30 0.99
N ASN A 267 5.45 13.74 0.90
CA ASN A 267 6.45 13.18 -0.03
C ASN A 267 6.67 11.69 0.20
N SER A 268 6.68 11.23 1.44
CA SER A 268 6.72 9.80 1.76
C SER A 268 5.52 9.04 1.17
N ILE A 269 4.30 9.59 1.22
CA ILE A 269 3.13 8.97 0.57
C ILE A 269 3.33 8.87 -0.95
N PHE A 270 3.86 9.91 -1.59
CA PHE A 270 4.15 9.88 -3.03
C PHE A 270 5.19 8.81 -3.41
N GLN A 271 6.17 8.55 -2.55
CA GLN A 271 7.14 7.47 -2.76
C GLN A 271 6.55 6.08 -2.54
N LYS A 272 5.58 5.96 -1.63
CA LYS A 272 4.99 4.67 -1.20
C LYS A 272 3.86 4.18 -2.11
N VAL A 273 3.17 5.07 -2.80
CA VAL A 273 1.99 4.76 -3.61
C VAL A 273 2.37 4.65 -5.08
N HIS A 274 1.95 3.58 -5.77
CA HIS A 274 2.22 3.42 -7.19
C HIS A 274 1.29 4.25 -8.08
N TYR A 275 1.86 4.82 -9.13
CA TYR A 275 1.11 5.46 -10.19
C TYR A 275 0.55 4.43 -11.16
N GLU A 276 -0.78 4.37 -11.27
CA GLU A 276 -1.46 3.43 -12.18
C GLU A 276 -2.44 4.13 -13.09
N THR A 277 -2.18 4.04 -14.39
CA THR A 277 -3.09 4.56 -15.42
C THR A 277 -3.88 3.42 -16.07
N ARG A 278 -5.01 3.77 -16.70
CA ARG A 278 -5.78 2.81 -17.51
C ARG A 278 -4.95 2.22 -18.66
N LYS A 279 -4.00 2.98 -19.20
CA LYS A 279 -3.09 2.55 -20.27
C LYS A 279 -1.94 1.66 -19.77
N GLY A 280 -1.71 1.62 -18.45
CA GLY A 280 -0.64 0.85 -17.83
C GLY A 280 0.76 1.44 -18.01
N GLU A 281 0.86 2.68 -18.46
CA GLU A 281 2.10 3.43 -18.50
C GLU A 281 2.65 3.61 -17.08
N CYS A 282 3.95 3.34 -16.89
CA CYS A 282 4.66 3.46 -15.61
C CYS A 282 4.11 2.60 -14.46
N LYS A 283 3.45 1.47 -14.76
CA LYS A 283 3.06 0.49 -13.74
C LYS A 283 4.25 0.02 -12.89
N GLY A 284 4.04 -0.04 -11.58
CA GLY A 284 5.04 -0.46 -10.61
C GLY A 284 6.07 0.60 -10.21
N TYR A 285 5.95 1.82 -10.75
CA TYR A 285 6.71 2.98 -10.30
C TYR A 285 5.88 3.83 -9.34
N SER A 286 6.55 4.46 -8.38
CA SER A 286 5.90 5.36 -7.41
C SER A 286 5.32 6.62 -8.07
N LEU A 287 4.38 7.29 -7.40
CA LEU A 287 3.92 8.62 -7.80
C LEU A 287 5.09 9.61 -7.88
N ALA A 288 6.01 9.57 -6.92
CA ALA A 288 7.20 10.43 -6.92
C ALA A 288 8.02 10.24 -8.20
N SER A 289 8.40 8.99 -8.53
CA SER A 289 9.14 8.68 -9.76
C SER A 289 8.43 9.17 -11.02
N LYS A 290 7.09 9.15 -11.04
CA LYS A 290 6.33 9.67 -12.18
C LYS A 290 6.30 11.20 -12.22
N LEU A 291 6.16 11.85 -11.06
CA LEU A 291 6.13 13.31 -10.96
C LEU A 291 7.43 13.93 -11.46
N ASP A 292 8.57 13.30 -11.15
CA ASP A 292 9.88 13.72 -11.64
C ASP A 292 10.03 13.49 -13.16
N GLY A 293 9.39 12.44 -13.68
CA GLY A 293 9.41 12.08 -15.10
C GLY A 293 8.41 12.84 -15.99
N PHE A 294 7.55 13.71 -15.46
CA PHE A 294 6.62 14.47 -16.30
C PHE A 294 7.34 15.59 -17.04
N LYS A 295 7.36 15.52 -18.38
CA LYS A 295 7.86 16.59 -19.25
C LYS A 295 6.99 17.86 -19.21
N SER A 296 5.69 17.72 -18.90
CA SER A 296 4.75 18.84 -18.86
C SER A 296 4.27 19.15 -17.45
N LEU A 297 4.48 20.41 -17.03
CA LEU A 297 4.07 20.92 -15.73
C LEU A 297 2.56 20.74 -15.43
N PRO A 298 1.62 20.93 -16.39
CA PRO A 298 0.19 20.76 -16.11
C PRO A 298 -0.20 19.35 -15.65
N ASN A 299 0.42 18.30 -16.23
CA ASN A 299 0.13 16.91 -15.86
C ASN A 299 0.71 16.56 -14.49
N LYS A 300 1.89 17.11 -14.17
CA LYS A 300 2.52 17.01 -12.84
C LYS A 300 1.60 17.60 -11.77
N LEU A 301 1.20 18.86 -11.95
CA LEU A 301 0.32 19.57 -11.02
C LEU A 301 -1.04 18.90 -10.87
N ARG A 302 -1.64 18.40 -11.97
CA ARG A 302 -2.91 17.67 -11.89
C ARG A 302 -2.83 16.42 -11.01
N THR A 303 -1.76 15.63 -11.17
CA THR A 303 -1.55 14.40 -10.40
C THR A 303 -1.28 14.70 -8.93
N TYR A 304 -0.48 15.75 -8.68
CA TYR A 304 -0.18 16.25 -7.34
C TYR A 304 -1.47 16.70 -6.62
N LYS A 305 -2.22 17.64 -7.20
CA LYS A 305 -3.51 18.15 -6.67
C LYS A 305 -4.52 17.05 -6.39
N MET A 306 -4.67 16.09 -7.31
CA MET A 306 -5.60 14.97 -7.12
C MET A 306 -5.23 14.14 -5.87
N THR A 307 -3.94 13.90 -5.66
CA THR A 307 -3.44 13.12 -4.52
C THR A 307 -3.66 13.87 -3.21
N LEU A 308 -3.36 15.17 -3.18
CA LEU A 308 -3.62 16.03 -2.02
C LEU A 308 -5.10 16.12 -1.67
N LYS A 309 -5.97 16.23 -2.69
CA LYS A 309 -7.42 16.17 -2.50
C LYS A 309 -7.86 14.85 -1.89
N TYR A 310 -7.27 13.73 -2.31
CA TYR A 310 -7.55 12.44 -1.67
C TYR A 310 -7.10 12.40 -0.22
N ILE A 311 -5.90 12.89 0.10
CA ILE A 311 -5.41 12.99 1.48
C ILE A 311 -6.39 13.80 2.33
N ASN A 312 -6.77 15.00 1.88
CA ASN A 312 -7.71 15.87 2.58
C ASN A 312 -9.07 15.18 2.83
N GLU A 313 -9.65 14.55 1.81
CA GLU A 313 -10.92 13.80 1.94
C GLU A 313 -10.79 12.63 2.93
N ILE A 314 -9.65 11.94 2.96
CA ILE A 314 -9.38 10.84 3.89
C ILE A 314 -9.25 11.34 5.32
N LEU A 315 -8.57 12.47 5.54
CA LEU A 315 -8.42 13.06 6.88
C LEU A 315 -9.77 13.54 7.44
N ALA A 316 -10.58 14.20 6.61
CA ALA A 316 -11.95 14.57 6.99
C ALA A 316 -12.79 13.35 7.39
N ASP A 317 -12.63 12.23 6.68
CA ASP A 317 -13.29 10.97 7.01
C ASP A 317 -12.80 10.39 8.34
N PHE A 318 -11.51 10.49 8.65
CA PHE A 318 -10.96 10.08 9.94
C PHE A 318 -11.44 10.97 11.10
N VAL A 319 -11.59 12.28 10.91
CA VAL A 319 -12.19 13.20 11.91
C VAL A 319 -13.64 12.82 12.15
N SER A 320 -14.43 12.67 11.09
CA SER A 320 -15.85 12.30 11.19
C SER A 320 -16.07 10.98 11.95
N ASN A 321 -15.11 10.05 11.86
CA ASN A 321 -15.15 8.78 12.59
C ASN A 321 -14.44 8.81 13.96
N LYS A 322 -13.89 9.96 14.38
CA LYS A 322 -13.10 10.11 15.61
C LYS A 322 -11.85 9.22 15.65
N THR A 323 -11.32 8.85 14.49
CA THR A 323 -10.03 8.15 14.39
C THR A 323 -8.87 9.09 14.74
N ILE A 324 -9.01 10.36 14.36
CA ILE A 324 -8.17 11.49 14.79
C ILE A 324 -9.09 12.57 15.36
N TYR A 325 -8.54 13.52 16.13
CA TYR A 325 -9.30 14.62 16.68
C TYR A 325 -9.63 15.66 15.61
N ASP A 326 -8.60 16.16 14.92
CA ASP A 326 -8.72 17.17 13.87
C ASP A 326 -7.49 17.15 12.95
N TYR A 327 -7.49 17.96 11.89
CA TYR A 327 -6.31 18.26 11.10
C TYR A 327 -6.35 19.68 10.52
N GLU A 328 -5.17 20.27 10.34
CA GLU A 328 -4.98 21.54 9.66
C GLU A 328 -4.28 21.33 8.31
N VAL A 329 -4.67 22.14 7.33
CA VAL A 329 -4.00 22.25 6.03
C VAL A 329 -3.16 23.52 6.07
N LYS A 330 -1.83 23.36 5.96
CA LYS A 330 -0.88 24.47 5.92
C LYS A 330 -0.40 24.67 4.50
N TYR A 331 -0.39 25.93 4.07
CA TYR A 331 0.08 26.32 2.75
C TYR A 331 1.41 27.05 2.92
N ASP A 332 2.43 26.51 2.26
CA ASP A 332 3.76 27.12 2.18
C ASP A 332 3.88 27.68 0.76
N TYR A 333 4.32 28.93 0.60
CA TYR A 333 4.41 29.55 -0.72
C TYR A 333 5.70 30.36 -0.89
N ASP A 334 6.18 30.40 -2.12
CA ASP A 334 7.34 31.18 -2.55
C ASP A 334 6.86 32.35 -3.42
N GLU A 335 7.23 33.59 -3.05
CA GLU A 335 6.86 34.79 -3.80
C GLU A 335 7.76 35.01 -5.03
N THR A 336 7.65 34.12 -6.00
CA THR A 336 8.28 34.30 -7.32
C THR A 336 7.61 35.42 -8.11
N GLU A 337 8.26 35.89 -9.19
CA GLU A 337 7.70 36.92 -10.07
C GLU A 337 6.31 36.53 -10.61
N ASP A 338 6.16 35.27 -11.07
CA ASP A 338 4.88 34.70 -11.53
C ASP A 338 3.82 34.70 -10.40
N PHE A 339 4.22 34.40 -9.16
CA PHE A 339 3.32 34.40 -8.01
C PHE A 339 2.86 35.82 -7.66
N GLN A 340 3.80 36.76 -7.61
CA GLN A 340 3.52 38.17 -7.29
C GLN A 340 2.62 38.80 -8.36
N GLU A 341 2.84 38.51 -9.65
CA GLU A 341 1.97 38.98 -10.73
C GLU A 341 0.53 38.45 -10.58
N LYS A 342 0.39 37.15 -10.26
CA LYS A 342 -0.91 36.51 -10.06
C LYS A 342 -1.66 37.07 -8.85
N HIS A 343 -0.95 37.40 -7.78
CA HIS A 343 -1.51 37.82 -6.49
C HIS A 343 -1.34 39.32 -6.20
N GLN A 344 -1.01 40.14 -7.20
CA GLN A 344 -0.70 41.57 -7.03
C GLN A 344 -1.82 42.41 -6.38
N TYR A 345 -3.06 41.93 -6.43
CA TYR A 345 -4.24 42.59 -5.82
C TYR A 345 -4.69 41.93 -4.51
N ASP A 346 -3.97 40.91 -4.06
CA ASP A 346 -4.27 40.16 -2.84
C ASP A 346 -3.37 40.58 -1.66
N TYR A 347 -2.73 41.75 -1.72
CA TYR A 347 -1.94 42.31 -0.62
C TYR A 347 -2.68 43.45 0.07
N ASP A 348 -2.57 43.54 1.39
CA ASP A 348 -3.06 44.70 2.14
C ASP A 348 -2.11 45.92 1.99
N LEU A 349 -2.50 47.04 2.60
CA LEU A 349 -1.73 48.29 2.55
C LEU A 349 -0.36 48.19 3.24
N ASP A 350 -0.18 47.21 4.13
CA ASP A 350 1.05 46.94 4.87
C ASP A 350 1.94 45.93 4.12
N GLY A 351 1.51 45.44 2.96
CA GLY A 351 2.23 44.48 2.13
C GLY A 351 2.09 43.02 2.58
N ASN A 352 1.10 42.70 3.41
CA ASN A 352 0.81 41.32 3.78
C ASN A 352 -0.13 40.67 2.77
N LEU A 353 0.18 39.45 2.34
CA LEU A 353 -0.71 38.66 1.50
C LEU A 353 -1.99 38.29 2.28
N ILE A 354 -3.13 38.79 1.82
CA ILE A 354 -4.49 38.55 2.34
C ILE A 354 -5.27 37.56 1.46
N TYR A 355 -4.59 36.57 0.90
CA TYR A 355 -5.21 35.51 0.11
C TYR A 355 -5.46 34.25 0.93
N ASN A 356 -6.69 33.73 0.90
CA ASN A 356 -7.03 32.46 1.52
C ASN A 356 -6.83 31.31 0.52
N PHE A 357 -5.69 30.63 0.62
CA PHE A 357 -5.39 29.49 -0.24
C PHE A 357 -6.36 28.32 -0.08
N ALA A 358 -6.65 27.68 -1.21
CA ALA A 358 -7.34 26.41 -1.29
C ALA A 358 -6.46 25.35 -1.96
N LEU A 359 -6.85 24.07 -1.87
CA LEU A 359 -6.11 22.97 -2.53
C LEU A 359 -6.04 23.10 -4.06
N ASN A 360 -6.92 23.90 -4.65
CA ASN A 360 -6.87 24.18 -6.09
C ASN A 360 -5.73 25.13 -6.46
N ASP A 361 -5.20 25.90 -5.50
CA ASP A 361 -4.13 26.90 -5.72
C ASP A 361 -2.73 26.31 -5.66
N VAL A 362 -2.59 25.12 -5.06
CA VAL A 362 -1.33 24.35 -5.03
C VAL A 362 -0.71 24.32 -6.41
N GLY A 363 0.58 24.56 -6.53
CA GLY A 363 1.15 24.95 -7.81
C GLY A 363 2.65 24.75 -7.87
N ARG A 364 3.26 25.55 -8.73
CA ARG A 364 4.71 25.70 -8.78
C ARG A 364 5.21 26.38 -7.50
N ASP A 365 4.48 27.39 -7.05
CA ASP A 365 4.90 28.33 -5.99
C ASP A 365 4.11 28.16 -4.70
N VAL A 366 3.19 27.20 -4.64
CA VAL A 366 2.36 26.92 -3.45
C VAL A 366 2.39 25.42 -3.19
N ASP A 367 2.90 25.03 -2.04
CA ASP A 367 2.90 23.66 -1.54
C ASP A 367 1.94 23.52 -0.34
N VAL A 368 1.66 22.28 0.06
CA VAL A 368 0.75 21.98 1.15
C VAL A 368 1.26 20.90 2.07
N SER A 369 1.08 21.14 3.36
CA SER A 369 1.40 20.20 4.43
C SER A 369 0.16 19.96 5.30
N PHE A 370 0.02 18.75 5.85
CA PHE A 370 -1.11 18.41 6.72
C PHE A 370 -0.63 18.18 8.15
N LEU A 371 -1.09 18.99 9.10
CA LEU A 371 -0.85 18.78 10.52
C LEU A 371 -2.02 17.99 11.12
N ILE A 372 -1.76 16.78 11.62
CA ILE A 372 -2.78 15.88 12.16
C ILE A 372 -2.76 15.95 13.69
N TYR A 373 -3.93 16.11 14.31
CA TYR A 373 -4.13 16.06 15.76
C TYR A 373 -4.78 14.73 16.16
N LEU A 374 -4.12 13.94 17.02
CA LEU A 374 -4.55 12.60 17.39
C LEU A 374 -5.62 12.60 18.49
N ASP A 375 -5.49 13.52 19.45
CA ASP A 375 -6.33 13.70 20.63
C ASP A 375 -6.59 15.19 20.86
N SER A 376 -7.65 15.52 21.61
CA SER A 376 -7.99 16.91 21.92
C SER A 376 -6.86 17.59 22.72
N PRO A 377 -6.45 18.82 22.38
CA PRO A 377 -5.43 19.55 23.12
C PRO A 377 -5.83 19.89 24.56
N ILE A 378 -7.12 19.76 24.91
CA ILE A 378 -7.67 20.18 26.22
C ILE A 378 -7.54 19.08 27.30
N ASN A 379 -7.20 17.84 26.95
CA ASN A 379 -7.12 16.73 27.92
C ASN A 379 -5.86 16.70 28.82
N HIS A 380 -5.12 17.82 28.91
CA HIS A 380 -3.93 17.95 29.78
C HIS A 380 -4.04 19.09 30.81
N LEU A 381 -5.26 19.53 31.14
CA LEU A 381 -5.54 20.42 32.28
C LEU A 381 -6.10 19.65 33.47
#